data_AF-A0A7C2STP2-F1
#
_entry.id   AF-A0A7C2STP2-F1
#
_cell.length_a   1.000
_cell.length_b   1.000
_cell.length_c   1.000
_cell.angle_alpha   90.00
_cell.angle_beta   90.00
_cell.angle_gamma   90.00
#
_symmetry.space_group_name_H-M   'P 1'
#
loop_
_entity.id
_entity.type
_entity.pdbx_description
1 polymer ?
#
loop_
_entity_poly.entity_id
_entity_poly.type
_entity_poly.pdbx_seq_one_letter_code
_entity_poly.pdbx_strand_id
1 'polypeptide(L)'
;FANNGWLQETPHPVSKIAWDNYAALSPSTASKLSIENDDVIKIEANGEQLEIAAFVQPGMADDLIVIELGYGRSVAGDVGTNVGFNANNFIVYGNNEVEYILNGVKISKTMKRYSLASTQEHHAIDDTFVKDFHYIRKIIQEGTLQEYKENPKFLDKNKYEIFDITQPHIYEGLKWGMAIDLNKCTSCAACVTSCNVENNVPVVGKEQVAKGREMQWMRIDRYYSGTPDEPVVSAQPMLCQHCDNAPCENVCPVNATNHSSDGLNQMAYNRCVGTRYCANNCPYKVRRFNFYNFRDHFANAYYENDLTALVNNPEVTVRSRGVMEKCTFCVQRIMDERENAIREGREIIGDNVKTACQVACPTDAIVFGNINDSKSDVAKYRNHELGYHVLESLNVRPNVTYLAKLRNTHSEEV
;
A
#
# COMPACT_ATOMS: atom_id res chain seq x y z
N PHE A 1 -18.34 -9.13 -1.74
CA PHE A 1 -17.76 -9.62 -0.46
C PHE A 1 -17.83 -8.55 0.63
N ALA A 2 -18.98 -7.90 0.83
CA ALA A 2 -19.09 -6.72 1.70
C ALA A 2 -18.77 -6.98 3.18
N ASN A 3 -18.97 -8.21 3.67
CA ASN A 3 -18.66 -8.60 5.06
C ASN A 3 -17.18 -8.93 5.31
N ASN A 4 -16.29 -8.74 4.33
CA ASN A 4 -14.87 -9.05 4.49
C ASN A 4 -14.12 -7.79 4.94
N GLY A 5 -13.73 -7.74 6.21
CA GLY A 5 -13.06 -6.57 6.78
C GLY A 5 -11.68 -6.28 6.17
N TRP A 6 -10.94 -7.30 5.73
CA TRP A 6 -9.68 -7.07 5.04
C TRP A 6 -9.89 -6.32 3.72
N LEU A 7 -10.94 -6.66 2.97
CA LEU A 7 -11.26 -5.97 1.72
C LEU A 7 -11.84 -4.57 1.96
N GLN A 8 -12.58 -4.37 3.04
CA GLN A 8 -13.12 -3.04 3.40
C GLN A 8 -12.02 -2.06 3.83
N GLU A 9 -11.00 -2.53 4.56
CA GLU A 9 -9.87 -1.68 4.98
C GLU A 9 -8.79 -1.55 3.90
N THR A 10 -8.67 -2.52 2.97
CA THR A 10 -7.71 -2.42 1.87
C THR A 10 -8.04 -1.18 1.04
N PRO A 11 -7.10 -0.23 0.86
CA PRO A 11 -7.43 1.06 0.28
C PRO A 11 -7.70 0.91 -1.21
N HIS A 12 -8.71 1.61 -1.73
CA HIS A 12 -9.03 1.61 -3.14
C HIS A 12 -7.78 1.99 -3.97
N PRO A 13 -7.43 1.23 -5.03
CA PRO A 13 -6.15 1.37 -5.73
C PRO A 13 -5.90 2.77 -6.29
N VAL A 14 -6.97 3.46 -6.70
CA VAL A 14 -6.89 4.82 -7.24
C VAL A 14 -7.00 5.84 -6.10
N SER A 15 -8.10 5.89 -5.39
CA SER A 15 -8.41 6.98 -4.43
C SER A 15 -7.82 6.79 -3.04
N LYS A 16 -7.35 5.59 -2.68
CA LYS A 16 -6.89 5.25 -1.31
C LYS A 16 -7.97 5.36 -0.22
N ILE A 17 -9.23 5.53 -0.62
CA ILE A 17 -10.36 5.46 0.30
C ILE A 17 -10.56 4.02 0.76
N ALA A 18 -10.86 3.85 2.04
CA ALA A 18 -11.25 2.60 2.66
C ALA A 18 -12.62 2.79 3.32
N TRP A 19 -13.37 1.70 3.51
CA TRP A 19 -14.68 1.68 4.15
C TRP A 19 -15.84 2.41 3.46
N ASP A 20 -15.64 3.07 2.32
CA ASP A 20 -16.70 3.77 1.61
C ASP A 20 -16.53 3.65 0.09
N ASN A 21 -17.65 3.61 -0.62
CA ASN A 21 -17.72 4.11 -1.97
C ASN A 21 -18.05 5.61 -1.97
N TYR A 22 -17.89 6.23 -3.13
CA TYR A 22 -18.04 7.66 -3.33
C TYR A 22 -18.45 7.94 -4.77
N ALA A 23 -18.95 9.15 -5.03
CA ALA A 23 -19.17 9.65 -6.37
C ALA A 23 -17.91 10.38 -6.86
N ALA A 24 -17.18 9.71 -7.75
CA ALA A 24 -15.95 10.24 -8.31
C ALA A 24 -16.28 11.26 -9.42
N LEU A 25 -15.59 12.41 -9.43
CA LEU A 25 -15.79 13.52 -10.38
C LEU A 25 -14.44 14.04 -10.91
N SER A 26 -14.40 14.51 -12.16
CA SER A 26 -13.23 15.24 -12.67
C SER A 26 -13.07 16.60 -11.96
N PRO A 27 -11.84 17.13 -11.81
CA PRO A 27 -11.60 18.46 -11.26
C PRO A 27 -12.37 19.57 -12.00
N SER A 28 -12.44 19.50 -13.33
CA SER A 28 -13.21 20.42 -14.18
C SER A 28 -14.72 20.37 -13.86
N THR A 29 -15.30 19.17 -13.79
CA THR A 29 -16.72 18.98 -13.46
C THR A 29 -17.04 19.45 -12.04
N ALA A 30 -16.19 19.12 -11.08
CA ALA A 30 -16.32 19.53 -9.69
C ALA A 30 -16.28 21.07 -9.55
N SER A 31 -15.37 21.74 -10.25
CA SER A 31 -15.25 23.20 -10.28
C SER A 31 -16.50 23.87 -10.88
N LYS A 32 -17.00 23.39 -12.03
CA LYS A 32 -18.24 23.88 -12.67
C LYS A 32 -19.45 23.80 -11.73
N LEU A 33 -19.53 22.74 -10.93
CA LEU A 33 -20.62 22.48 -10.00
C LEU A 33 -20.38 23.02 -8.58
N SER A 34 -19.21 23.65 -8.33
CA SER A 34 -18.78 24.12 -7.00
C SER A 34 -18.83 23.02 -5.93
N ILE A 35 -18.41 21.81 -6.30
CA ILE A 35 -18.33 20.61 -5.44
C ILE A 35 -16.88 20.42 -4.99
N GLU A 36 -16.68 20.14 -3.71
CA GLU A 36 -15.38 19.80 -3.12
C GLU A 36 -15.38 18.35 -2.60
N ASN A 37 -14.20 17.86 -2.21
CA ASN A 37 -14.10 16.60 -1.47
C ASN A 37 -14.94 16.65 -0.19
N ASP A 38 -15.54 15.52 0.17
CA ASP A 38 -16.43 15.33 1.32
C ASP A 38 -17.79 16.06 1.24
N ASP A 39 -18.08 16.81 0.18
CA ASP A 39 -19.44 17.32 -0.03
C ASP A 39 -20.40 16.16 -0.34
N VAL A 40 -21.61 16.20 0.20
CA VAL A 40 -22.65 15.24 -0.19
C VAL A 40 -23.41 15.81 -1.38
N ILE A 41 -23.46 15.04 -2.46
CA ILE A 41 -24.22 15.37 -3.66
C ILE A 41 -25.45 14.48 -3.76
N LYS A 42 -26.53 15.05 -4.29
CA LYS A 42 -27.75 14.33 -4.63
C LYS A 42 -27.72 14.03 -6.12
N ILE A 43 -27.82 12.76 -6.45
CA ILE A 43 -27.87 12.23 -7.81
C ILE A 43 -29.28 11.73 -8.08
N GLU A 44 -29.89 12.18 -9.17
CA GLU A 44 -31.21 11.74 -9.63
C GLU A 44 -31.08 11.12 -11.02
N ALA A 45 -31.47 9.85 -11.14
CA ALA A 45 -31.46 9.10 -12.38
C ALA A 45 -32.60 8.06 -12.36
N ASN A 46 -33.28 7.85 -13.49
CA ASN A 46 -34.32 6.83 -13.65
C ASN A 46 -35.45 6.86 -12.60
N GLY A 47 -35.78 8.04 -12.06
CA GLY A 47 -36.80 8.20 -11.01
C GLY A 47 -36.32 7.85 -9.59
N GLU A 48 -35.08 7.38 -9.46
CA GLU A 48 -34.41 7.10 -8.19
C GLU A 48 -33.49 8.25 -7.78
N GLN A 49 -33.18 8.32 -6.49
CA GLN A 49 -32.30 9.33 -5.93
C GLN A 49 -31.31 8.74 -4.93
N LEU A 50 -30.08 9.24 -4.92
CA LEU A 50 -29.05 8.86 -3.97
C LEU A 50 -28.31 10.10 -3.48
N GLU A 51 -28.17 10.23 -2.16
CA GLU A 51 -27.20 11.15 -1.55
C GLU A 51 -25.90 10.39 -1.28
N ILE A 52 -24.79 10.87 -1.82
CA ILE A 52 -23.48 10.22 -1.75
C ILE A 52 -22.37 11.25 -1.60
N ALA A 53 -21.30 10.88 -0.88
CA ALA A 53 -20.11 11.71 -0.75
C ALA A 53 -19.39 11.85 -2.10
N ALA A 54 -19.07 13.08 -2.47
CA ALA A 54 -18.29 13.41 -3.65
C ALA A 54 -16.79 13.31 -3.38
N PHE A 55 -16.06 12.86 -4.39
CA PHE A 55 -14.61 12.77 -4.36
C PHE A 55 -14.03 13.23 -5.70
N VAL A 56 -13.21 14.27 -5.67
CA VAL A 56 -12.57 14.86 -6.85
C VAL A 56 -11.33 14.04 -7.19
N GLN A 57 -11.36 13.40 -8.36
CA GLN A 57 -10.37 12.41 -8.78
C GLN A 57 -9.74 12.86 -10.11
N PRO A 58 -8.46 13.29 -10.09
CA PRO A 58 -7.72 13.61 -11.31
C PRO A 58 -7.71 12.44 -12.31
N GLY A 59 -7.80 12.76 -13.60
CA GLY A 59 -7.77 11.76 -14.69
C GLY A 59 -9.12 11.12 -14.98
N MET A 60 -10.19 11.61 -14.35
CA MET A 60 -11.56 11.30 -14.76
C MET A 60 -12.00 12.13 -15.95
N ALA A 61 -12.83 11.55 -16.80
CA ALA A 61 -13.47 12.26 -17.90
C ALA A 61 -14.43 13.34 -17.39
N ASP A 62 -14.57 14.41 -18.17
CA ASP A 62 -15.51 15.48 -17.90
C ASP A 62 -16.96 15.03 -18.09
N ASP A 63 -17.85 15.63 -17.29
CA ASP A 63 -19.29 15.35 -17.30
C ASP A 63 -19.64 13.86 -17.04
N LEU A 64 -18.72 13.13 -16.39
CA LEU A 64 -18.86 11.75 -15.96
C LEU A 64 -18.82 11.63 -14.44
N ILE A 65 -19.75 10.87 -13.87
CA ILE A 65 -19.70 10.39 -12.48
C ILE A 65 -19.49 8.89 -12.49
N VAL A 66 -18.55 8.41 -11.67
CA VAL A 66 -18.35 6.97 -11.42
C VAL A 66 -18.68 6.68 -9.96
N ILE A 67 -19.52 5.67 -9.73
CA ILE A 67 -19.89 5.19 -8.39
C ILE A 67 -19.66 3.68 -8.35
N GLU A 68 -18.95 3.21 -7.33
CA GLU A 68 -18.72 1.79 -7.13
C GLU A 68 -19.93 1.10 -6.50
N LEU A 69 -20.19 -0.14 -6.92
CA LEU A 69 -21.25 -0.98 -6.41
C LEU A 69 -20.77 -1.86 -5.24
N GLY A 70 -21.71 -2.47 -4.52
CA GLY A 70 -21.42 -3.46 -3.46
C GLY A 70 -21.45 -2.92 -2.03
N TYR A 71 -21.67 -1.61 -1.88
CA TYR A 71 -21.83 -0.90 -0.60
C TYR A 71 -23.31 -0.60 -0.29
N GLY A 72 -23.58 -0.03 0.89
CA GLY A 72 -24.90 0.38 1.36
C GLY A 72 -25.87 -0.77 1.63
N ARG A 73 -25.34 -1.98 1.91
CA ARG A 73 -26.17 -3.16 2.17
C ARG A 73 -26.77 -3.09 3.57
N SER A 74 -28.09 -3.24 3.68
CA SER A 74 -28.80 -3.30 4.97
C SER A 74 -28.63 -4.63 5.69
N VAL A 75 -28.28 -5.70 4.96
CA VAL A 75 -28.02 -7.04 5.48
C VAL A 75 -26.71 -7.55 4.87
N ALA A 76 -25.60 -7.35 5.58
CA ALA A 76 -24.29 -7.81 5.14
C ALA A 76 -23.44 -8.45 6.25
N GLY A 77 -23.94 -8.58 7.49
CA GLY A 77 -23.18 -9.09 8.64
C GLY A 77 -22.57 -7.96 9.47
N ASP A 78 -21.67 -8.29 10.40
CA ASP A 78 -21.15 -7.32 11.38
C ASP A 78 -20.23 -6.26 10.77
N VAL A 79 -19.63 -6.54 9.61
CA VAL A 79 -18.64 -5.67 8.98
C VAL A 79 -19.28 -4.77 7.93
N GLY A 80 -20.06 -5.33 7.02
CA GLY A 80 -20.49 -4.63 5.80
C GLY A 80 -21.85 -3.93 5.89
N THR A 81 -22.54 -4.03 7.02
CA THR A 81 -23.90 -3.49 7.17
C THR A 81 -23.85 -1.97 7.29
N ASN A 82 -24.59 -1.27 6.43
CA ASN A 82 -24.64 0.20 6.34
C ASN A 82 -23.27 0.88 6.10
N VAL A 83 -22.34 0.16 5.48
CA VAL A 83 -21.04 0.69 5.07
C VAL A 83 -21.15 1.25 3.64
N GLY A 84 -20.78 2.52 3.45
CA GLY A 84 -20.94 3.25 2.19
C GLY A 84 -22.41 3.49 1.78
N PHE A 85 -22.62 3.69 0.48
CA PHE A 85 -23.87 4.15 -0.14
C PHE A 85 -24.38 3.12 -1.16
N ASN A 86 -25.68 2.84 -1.16
CA ASN A 86 -26.26 1.84 -2.05
C ASN A 86 -26.56 2.41 -3.44
N ALA A 87 -25.64 2.23 -4.39
CA ALA A 87 -25.80 2.67 -5.77
C ALA A 87 -26.57 1.66 -6.65
N ASN A 88 -26.92 0.47 -6.15
CA ASN A 88 -27.65 -0.53 -6.94
C ASN A 88 -29.06 -0.06 -7.34
N ASN A 89 -29.62 0.92 -6.65
CA ASN A 89 -30.95 1.48 -6.97
C ASN A 89 -31.00 2.09 -8.37
N PHE A 90 -29.86 2.52 -8.92
CA PHE A 90 -29.80 3.09 -10.27
C PHE A 90 -29.71 2.03 -11.38
N ILE A 91 -29.44 0.77 -11.04
CA ILE A 91 -29.28 -0.30 -12.02
C ILE A 91 -30.65 -0.70 -12.58
N VAL A 92 -30.82 -0.52 -13.89
CA VAL A 92 -32.02 -0.97 -14.60
C VAL A 92 -31.76 -2.36 -15.18
N TYR A 93 -32.65 -3.29 -14.84
CA TYR A 93 -32.66 -4.63 -15.41
C TYR A 93 -33.58 -4.64 -16.63
N GLY A 94 -33.01 -4.66 -17.83
CA GLY A 94 -33.75 -4.92 -19.08
C GLY A 94 -34.07 -6.41 -19.25
N ASN A 95 -34.80 -6.75 -20.32
CA ASN A 95 -35.22 -8.13 -20.61
C ASN A 95 -34.07 -9.12 -20.87
N ASN A 96 -32.80 -8.68 -20.92
CA ASN A 96 -31.58 -9.52 -20.90
C ASN A 96 -30.26 -8.72 -20.72
N GLU A 97 -30.31 -7.41 -20.46
CA GLU A 97 -29.12 -6.55 -20.33
C GLU A 97 -29.20 -5.72 -19.06
N VAL A 98 -28.05 -5.55 -18.40
CA VAL A 98 -27.89 -4.66 -17.24
C VAL A 98 -27.25 -3.38 -17.73
N GLU A 99 -27.94 -2.26 -17.60
CA GLU A 99 -27.42 -0.95 -18.01
C GLU A 99 -26.56 -0.36 -16.88
N TYR A 100 -25.25 -0.26 -17.12
CA TYR A 100 -24.28 0.30 -16.17
C TYR A 100 -23.92 1.77 -16.44
N ILE A 101 -24.26 2.28 -17.63
CA ILE A 101 -23.99 3.66 -18.04
C ILE A 101 -25.31 4.38 -18.18
N LEU A 102 -25.53 5.40 -17.35
CA LEU A 102 -26.76 6.19 -17.36
C LEU A 102 -26.49 7.56 -17.96
N ASN A 103 -27.40 8.00 -18.84
CA ASN A 103 -27.33 9.32 -19.47
C ASN A 103 -28.38 10.27 -18.89
N GLY A 104 -28.10 11.59 -18.95
CA GLY A 104 -29.07 12.61 -18.52
C GLY A 104 -29.29 12.68 -17.00
N VAL A 105 -28.31 12.22 -16.22
CA VAL A 105 -28.33 12.26 -14.75
C VAL A 105 -28.34 13.71 -14.26
N LYS A 106 -29.18 14.00 -13.26
CA LYS A 106 -29.20 15.32 -12.60
C LYS A 106 -28.43 15.28 -11.29
N ILE A 107 -27.61 16.30 -11.07
CA ILE A 107 -26.77 16.42 -9.87
C ILE A 107 -27.10 17.74 -9.19
N SER A 108 -27.23 17.70 -7.86
CA SER A 108 -27.33 18.91 -7.05
C SER A 108 -26.47 18.79 -5.80
N LYS A 109 -25.73 19.85 -5.46
CA LYS A 109 -24.97 19.94 -4.21
C LYS A 109 -25.92 20.11 -3.03
N THR A 110 -25.73 19.31 -1.98
CA THR A 110 -26.49 19.47 -0.74
C THR A 110 -25.71 20.32 0.28
N MET A 111 -26.33 20.64 1.42
CA MET A 111 -25.64 21.31 2.53
C MET A 111 -24.90 20.33 3.46
N LYS A 112 -24.99 19.02 3.21
CA LYS A 112 -24.38 17.99 4.07
C LYS A 112 -22.93 17.76 3.64
N ARG A 113 -22.10 17.37 4.62
CA ARG A 113 -20.73 16.88 4.38
C ARG A 113 -20.57 15.50 5.00
N TYR A 114 -19.74 14.67 4.38
CA TYR A 114 -19.45 13.31 4.77
C TYR A 114 -17.96 13.04 4.60
N SER A 115 -17.26 12.76 5.70
CA SER A 115 -15.82 12.50 5.64
C SER A 115 -15.53 11.09 5.13
N LEU A 116 -14.77 11.02 4.04
CA LEU A 116 -14.24 9.78 3.49
C LEU A 116 -12.92 9.43 4.18
N ALA A 117 -12.76 8.17 4.61
CA ALA A 117 -11.53 7.73 5.25
C ALA A 117 -10.51 7.30 4.18
N SER A 118 -9.41 8.05 4.04
CA SER A 118 -8.31 7.70 3.13
C SER A 118 -7.05 7.35 3.92
N THR A 119 -6.29 6.36 3.43
CA THR A 119 -4.99 5.99 4.01
C THR A 119 -3.85 6.85 3.50
N GLN A 120 -4.11 7.73 2.53
CA GLN A 120 -3.12 8.64 1.96
C GLN A 120 -3.67 10.05 1.97
N GLU A 121 -2.86 11.01 2.39
CA GLU A 121 -3.24 12.42 2.28
C GLU A 121 -3.36 12.82 0.81
N HIS A 122 -4.48 13.49 0.49
CA HIS A 122 -4.74 14.02 -0.83
C HIS A 122 -4.30 15.47 -0.87
N HIS A 123 -3.31 15.77 -1.69
CA HIS A 123 -2.95 17.13 -2.03
C HIS A 123 -3.46 17.46 -3.43
N ALA A 124 -3.77 18.73 -3.65
CA ALA A 124 -4.09 19.21 -4.99
C ALA A 124 -2.84 19.03 -5.88
N ILE A 125 -3.01 18.47 -7.07
CA ILE A 125 -1.90 18.17 -7.99
C ILE A 125 -1.17 19.44 -8.46
N ASP A 126 -1.87 20.58 -8.41
CA ASP A 126 -1.40 21.92 -8.72
C ASP A 126 -0.86 22.68 -7.50
N ASP A 127 -0.84 22.07 -6.31
CA ASP A 127 -0.24 22.66 -5.11
C ASP A 127 1.27 22.84 -5.33
N THR A 128 1.67 24.10 -5.54
CA THR A 128 3.06 24.48 -5.80
C THR A 128 4.04 24.05 -4.70
N PHE A 129 3.57 23.84 -3.46
CA PHE A 129 4.43 23.40 -2.37
C PHE A 129 4.79 21.93 -2.49
N VAL A 130 3.86 21.04 -2.86
CA VAL A 130 4.08 19.57 -2.87
C VAL A 130 4.20 18.96 -4.27
N LYS A 131 3.94 19.75 -5.31
CA LYS A 131 4.03 19.31 -6.70
C LYS A 131 5.38 18.66 -6.98
N ASP A 132 5.33 17.48 -7.57
CA ASP A 132 6.51 16.69 -8.00
C ASP A 132 7.52 16.36 -6.88
N PHE A 133 7.13 16.44 -5.60
CA PHE A 133 8.00 16.08 -4.46
C PHE A 133 8.58 14.68 -4.54
N HIS A 134 7.81 13.75 -5.11
CA HIS A 134 8.23 12.37 -5.31
C HIS A 134 9.41 12.25 -6.29
N TYR A 135 9.49 13.11 -7.31
CA TYR A 135 10.64 13.20 -8.21
C TYR A 135 11.80 13.99 -7.59
N ILE A 136 11.51 15.14 -6.95
CA ILE A 136 12.52 16.00 -6.32
C ILE A 136 13.28 15.22 -5.22
N ARG A 137 12.55 14.43 -4.43
CA ARG A 137 13.12 13.58 -3.36
C ARG A 137 13.56 12.20 -3.85
N LYS A 138 13.43 11.91 -5.15
CA LYS A 138 13.76 10.61 -5.78
C LYS A 138 13.12 9.42 -5.07
N ILE A 139 11.87 9.57 -4.65
CA ILE A 139 11.09 8.50 -4.03
C ILE A 139 10.69 7.48 -5.10
N ILE A 140 10.14 8.00 -6.20
CA ILE A 140 9.88 7.23 -7.41
C ILE A 140 10.77 7.74 -8.53
N GLN A 141 11.35 6.79 -9.28
CA GLN A 141 12.13 7.09 -10.45
C GLN A 141 11.47 6.45 -11.66
N GLU A 142 11.28 7.26 -12.70
CA GLU A 142 10.64 6.85 -13.94
C GLU A 142 11.42 7.42 -15.12
N GLY A 143 11.28 6.77 -16.28
CA GLY A 143 11.83 7.23 -17.54
C GLY A 143 10.99 6.73 -18.70
N THR A 144 11.39 7.08 -19.92
CA THR A 144 10.77 6.53 -21.14
C THR A 144 11.59 5.37 -21.68
N LEU A 145 10.97 4.50 -22.48
CA LEU A 145 11.71 3.46 -23.20
C LEU A 145 12.77 4.07 -24.15
N GLN A 146 12.48 5.21 -24.75
CA GLN A 146 13.44 5.91 -25.61
C GLN A 146 14.65 6.38 -24.80
N GLU A 147 14.45 7.04 -23.66
CA GLU A 147 15.53 7.46 -22.77
C GLU A 147 16.39 6.28 -22.31
N TYR A 148 15.76 5.15 -21.97
CA TYR A 148 16.47 3.93 -21.59
C TYR A 148 17.32 3.36 -22.73
N LYS A 149 16.82 3.38 -23.98
CA LYS A 149 17.59 2.92 -25.15
C LYS A 149 18.79 3.82 -25.44
N GLU A 150 18.64 5.13 -25.26
CA GLU A 150 19.71 6.11 -25.47
C GLU A 150 20.76 6.05 -24.34
N ASN A 151 20.31 5.90 -23.09
CA ASN A 151 21.16 5.78 -21.92
C ASN A 151 20.55 4.82 -20.87
N PRO A 152 20.98 3.54 -20.86
CA PRO A 152 20.48 2.56 -19.90
C PRO A 152 20.72 2.93 -18.43
N LYS A 153 21.70 3.80 -18.16
CA LYS A 153 22.07 4.28 -16.81
C LYS A 153 21.59 5.70 -16.54
N PHE A 154 20.46 6.12 -17.12
CA PHE A 154 19.94 7.47 -16.94
C PHE A 154 19.64 7.85 -15.47
N LEU A 155 19.44 6.86 -14.59
CA LEU A 155 19.24 7.06 -13.15
C LEU A 155 20.52 7.44 -12.39
N ASP A 156 21.70 7.08 -12.91
CA ASP A 156 23.00 7.25 -12.22
C ASP A 156 23.49 8.71 -12.18
N LYS A 157 22.75 9.66 -12.76
CA LYS A 157 23.17 11.07 -12.95
C LYS A 157 23.50 11.81 -11.64
N ASN A 158 23.05 11.32 -10.48
CA ASN A 158 23.19 12.01 -9.19
C ASN A 158 23.42 11.03 -8.01
N LYS A 159 24.53 10.27 -8.03
CA LYS A 159 24.95 9.47 -6.86
C LYS A 159 25.42 10.38 -5.73
N TYR A 160 24.92 10.13 -4.52
CA TYR A 160 25.37 10.84 -3.33
C TYR A 160 26.74 10.31 -2.91
N GLU A 161 27.68 11.20 -2.60
CA GLU A 161 28.84 10.81 -1.80
C GLU A 161 28.36 10.52 -0.38
N ILE A 162 28.32 9.24 -0.04
CA ILE A 162 27.85 8.79 1.25
C ILE A 162 29.06 8.66 2.17
N PHE A 163 29.10 9.51 3.21
CA PHE A 163 30.08 9.40 4.28
C PHE A 163 29.50 8.56 5.43
N ASP A 164 30.32 7.66 5.96
CA ASP A 164 29.97 6.86 7.13
C ASP A 164 30.95 7.16 8.26
N ILE A 165 30.41 7.40 9.45
CA ILE A 165 31.19 7.55 10.69
C ILE A 165 31.39 6.20 11.39
N THR A 166 30.65 5.17 10.95
CA THR A 166 30.69 3.80 11.47
C THR A 166 31.25 2.83 10.43
N GLN A 167 31.80 1.71 10.88
CA GLN A 167 32.18 0.63 9.97
C GLN A 167 30.93 -0.16 9.55
N PRO A 168 30.74 -0.45 8.26
CA PRO A 168 29.65 -1.28 7.80
C PRO A 168 29.79 -2.70 8.37
N HIS A 169 28.69 -3.26 8.85
CA HIS A 169 28.64 -4.68 9.19
C HIS A 169 28.62 -5.52 7.91
N ILE A 170 29.54 -6.47 7.80
CA ILE A 170 29.63 -7.37 6.65
C ILE A 170 28.87 -8.65 6.98
N TYR A 171 27.88 -8.97 6.17
CA TYR A 171 27.12 -10.21 6.26
C TYR A 171 27.78 -11.24 5.33
N GLU A 172 28.60 -12.15 5.89
CA GLU A 172 29.45 -13.09 5.12
C GLU A 172 28.71 -14.35 4.62
N GLY A 173 27.38 -14.44 4.78
CA GLY A 173 26.58 -15.59 4.40
C GLY A 173 25.25 -15.20 3.74
N LEU A 174 24.17 -15.89 4.13
CA LEU A 174 22.81 -15.54 3.72
C LEU A 174 22.47 -14.11 4.11
N LYS A 175 22.05 -13.28 3.13
CA LYS A 175 21.51 -11.95 3.39
C LYS A 175 20.18 -11.80 2.68
N TRP A 176 19.13 -11.50 3.43
CA TRP A 176 17.80 -11.33 2.86
C TRP A 176 17.63 -9.96 2.22
N GLY A 177 17.00 -9.94 1.05
CA GLY A 177 16.56 -8.71 0.43
C GLY A 177 15.39 -8.93 -0.51
N MET A 178 14.83 -7.83 -0.97
CA MET A 178 13.67 -7.82 -1.84
C MET A 178 13.94 -6.87 -3.01
N ALA A 179 13.43 -7.22 -4.18
CA ALA A 179 13.37 -6.35 -5.33
C ALA A 179 11.91 -6.16 -5.76
N ILE A 180 11.53 -4.94 -6.14
CA ILE A 180 10.18 -4.60 -6.58
C ILE A 180 10.24 -3.93 -7.94
N ASP A 181 9.67 -4.58 -8.95
CA ASP A 181 9.56 -4.05 -10.30
C ASP A 181 8.34 -3.15 -10.46
N LEU A 182 8.56 -1.85 -10.56
CA LEU A 182 7.48 -0.86 -10.70
C LEU A 182 6.83 -0.87 -12.09
N ASN A 183 7.45 -1.49 -13.11
CA ASN A 183 6.81 -1.68 -14.41
C ASN A 183 5.70 -2.72 -14.35
N LYS A 184 5.93 -3.76 -13.56
CA LYS A 184 4.96 -4.85 -13.36
C LYS A 184 3.88 -4.52 -12.35
N CYS A 185 4.11 -3.53 -11.48
CA CYS A 185 3.15 -3.15 -10.45
C CYS A 185 1.92 -2.45 -11.05
N THR A 186 0.77 -3.13 -11.01
CA THR A 186 -0.53 -2.59 -11.45
C THR A 186 -1.32 -1.90 -10.32
N SER A 187 -0.74 -1.77 -9.13
CA SER A 187 -1.42 -1.26 -7.94
C SER A 187 -2.66 -2.07 -7.50
N CYS A 188 -2.74 -3.36 -7.81
CA CYS A 188 -3.91 -4.21 -7.51
C CYS A 188 -4.19 -4.48 -6.01
N ALA A 189 -3.32 -4.03 -5.10
CA ALA A 189 -3.43 -4.18 -3.64
C ALA A 189 -3.47 -5.64 -3.10
N ALA A 190 -3.36 -6.67 -3.94
CA ALA A 190 -3.31 -8.07 -3.50
C ALA A 190 -2.17 -8.34 -2.49
N CYS A 191 -1.02 -7.68 -2.65
CA CYS A 191 0.11 -7.78 -1.72
C CYS A 191 -0.16 -7.15 -0.33
N VAL A 192 -1.05 -6.16 -0.25
CA VAL A 192 -1.47 -5.55 1.03
C VAL A 192 -2.36 -6.53 1.77
N THR A 193 -3.41 -7.02 1.10
CA THR A 193 -4.35 -7.98 1.68
C THR A 193 -3.64 -9.28 2.09
N SER A 194 -2.75 -9.82 1.25
CA SER A 194 -2.02 -11.06 1.58
C SER A 194 -1.09 -10.88 2.76
N CYS A 195 -0.44 -9.73 2.91
CA CYS A 195 0.37 -9.42 4.08
C CYS A 195 -0.49 -9.38 5.35
N ASN A 196 -1.69 -8.81 5.26
CA ASN A 196 -2.62 -8.73 6.39
C ASN A 196 -3.09 -10.12 6.84
N VAL A 197 -3.47 -10.98 5.88
CA VAL A 197 -3.89 -12.37 6.12
C VAL A 197 -2.76 -13.18 6.74
N GLU A 198 -1.60 -13.21 6.08
CA GLU A 198 -0.45 -14.02 6.47
C GLU A 198 0.08 -13.67 7.86
N ASN A 199 0.12 -12.38 8.17
CA ASN A 199 0.80 -11.87 9.35
C ASN A 199 -0.17 -11.45 10.45
N ASN A 200 -1.40 -11.97 10.47
CA ASN A 200 -2.39 -11.71 11.52
C ASN A 200 -2.59 -10.21 11.81
N VAL A 201 -2.53 -9.36 10.77
CA VAL A 201 -2.69 -7.92 10.94
C VAL A 201 -4.16 -7.63 11.24
N PRO A 202 -4.48 -6.93 12.35
CA PRO A 202 -5.86 -6.70 12.73
C PRO A 202 -6.52 -5.72 11.75
N VAL A 203 -7.82 -5.89 11.54
CA VAL A 203 -8.57 -4.93 10.74
C VAL A 203 -8.95 -3.71 11.58
N VAL A 204 -8.75 -2.53 11.02
CA VAL A 204 -9.05 -1.24 11.67
C VAL A 204 -10.29 -0.61 11.06
N GLY A 205 -11.25 -0.22 11.92
CA GLY A 205 -12.49 0.42 11.48
C GLY A 205 -12.27 1.85 10.94
N LYS A 206 -13.23 2.30 10.12
CA LYS A 206 -13.24 3.59 9.41
C LYS A 206 -12.75 4.78 10.24
N GLU A 207 -13.27 4.95 11.46
CA GLU A 207 -12.96 6.10 12.31
C GLU A 207 -11.46 6.18 12.67
N GLN A 208 -10.81 5.04 12.85
CA GLN A 208 -9.40 4.97 13.21
C GLN A 208 -8.51 5.06 11.97
N VAL A 209 -8.97 4.52 10.82
CA VAL A 209 -8.33 4.75 9.51
C VAL A 209 -8.30 6.24 9.18
N ALA A 210 -9.40 6.97 9.38
CA ALA A 210 -9.46 8.42 9.18
C ALA A 210 -8.49 9.22 10.08
N LYS A 211 -7.99 8.60 11.16
CA LYS A 211 -6.97 9.19 12.05
C LYS A 211 -5.53 8.75 11.72
N GLY A 212 -5.32 8.08 10.59
CA GLY A 212 -4.01 7.57 10.16
C GLY A 212 -3.49 6.42 11.03
N ARG A 213 -4.39 5.54 11.49
CA ARG A 213 -4.07 4.41 12.37
C ARG A 213 -4.36 3.06 11.73
N GLU A 214 -4.44 3.02 10.41
CA GLU A 214 -4.61 1.79 9.63
C GLU A 214 -3.45 0.82 9.92
N MET A 215 -3.77 -0.47 10.08
CA MET A 215 -2.74 -1.47 10.33
C MET A 215 -2.42 -2.16 9.00
N GLN A 216 -1.46 -1.57 8.27
CA GLN A 216 -0.98 -2.09 6.99
C GLN A 216 0.55 -2.09 6.98
N TRP A 217 1.14 -3.29 6.89
CA TRP A 217 2.61 -3.46 6.92
C TRP A 217 3.27 -3.15 5.58
N MET A 218 2.49 -3.22 4.52
CA MET A 218 2.79 -2.77 3.19
C MET A 218 1.63 -1.90 2.74
N ARG A 219 1.93 -0.78 2.10
CA ARG A 219 0.95 0.09 1.45
C ARG A 219 1.37 0.30 0.00
N ILE A 220 0.45 0.74 -0.85
CA ILE A 220 0.79 1.15 -2.21
C ILE A 220 0.57 2.65 -2.29
N ASP A 221 1.67 3.40 -2.32
CA ASP A 221 1.64 4.86 -2.43
C ASP A 221 1.34 5.23 -3.89
N ARG A 222 0.43 6.19 -4.08
CA ARG A 222 0.12 6.76 -5.39
C ARG A 222 0.68 8.17 -5.48
N TYR A 223 1.36 8.46 -6.58
CA TYR A 223 1.87 9.77 -6.90
C TYR A 223 1.23 10.29 -8.18
N TYR A 224 0.98 11.59 -8.19
CA TYR A 224 0.48 12.33 -9.34
C TYR A 224 1.52 13.34 -9.80
N SER A 225 1.72 13.39 -11.11
CA SER A 225 2.46 14.45 -11.79
C SER A 225 1.68 14.92 -13.03
N GLY A 226 2.11 16.03 -13.63
CA GLY A 226 1.41 16.64 -14.77
C GLY A 226 0.34 17.65 -14.35
N THR A 227 -0.83 17.59 -14.98
CA THR A 227 -1.97 18.49 -14.75
C THR A 227 -3.18 17.70 -14.22
N PRO A 228 -4.17 18.36 -13.57
CA PRO A 228 -5.39 17.67 -13.12
C PRO A 228 -6.16 16.95 -14.24
N ASP A 229 -6.12 17.49 -15.46
CA ASP A 229 -6.84 16.98 -16.63
C ASP A 229 -6.06 15.85 -17.33
N GLU A 230 -4.72 15.92 -17.33
CA GLU A 230 -3.83 14.91 -17.89
C GLU A 230 -2.82 14.43 -16.84
N PRO A 231 -3.27 13.75 -15.76
CA PRO A 231 -2.37 13.33 -14.71
C PRO A 231 -1.62 12.06 -15.10
N VAL A 232 -0.34 12.05 -14.77
CA VAL A 232 0.47 10.84 -14.82
C VAL A 232 0.42 10.18 -13.45
N VAL A 233 -0.10 8.95 -13.40
CA VAL A 233 -0.21 8.16 -12.18
C VAL A 233 0.97 7.23 -12.05
N SER A 234 1.59 7.24 -10.88
CA SER A 234 2.68 6.35 -10.51
C SER A 234 2.37 5.66 -9.19
N ALA A 235 2.69 4.37 -9.08
CA ALA A 235 2.39 3.57 -7.90
C ALA A 235 3.65 2.89 -7.38
N GLN A 236 3.88 2.96 -6.08
CA GLN A 236 5.02 2.34 -5.43
C GLN A 236 4.58 1.58 -4.18
N PRO A 237 4.70 0.25 -4.14
CA PRO A 237 4.55 -0.51 -2.91
C PRO A 237 5.62 -0.09 -1.90
N MET A 238 5.21 0.37 -0.72
CA MET A 238 6.11 0.80 0.34
C MET A 238 5.90 -0.10 1.57
N LEU A 239 6.99 -0.70 2.04
CA LEU A 239 7.03 -1.61 3.19
C LEU A 239 8.27 -1.34 4.04
N CYS A 240 8.48 -2.12 5.11
CA CYS A 240 9.75 -2.07 5.82
C CYS A 240 10.92 -2.38 4.86
N GLN A 241 11.87 -1.47 4.79
CA GLN A 241 13.02 -1.60 3.91
C GLN A 241 14.14 -2.47 4.51
N HIS A 242 13.98 -2.94 5.76
CA HIS A 242 15.00 -3.71 6.49
C HIS A 242 16.40 -3.08 6.41
N CYS A 243 16.47 -1.76 6.60
CA CYS A 243 17.67 -0.93 6.53
C CYS A 243 18.85 -1.49 7.34
N ASP A 244 20.03 -1.69 6.73
CA ASP A 244 21.23 -2.09 7.50
C ASP A 244 21.60 -1.01 8.54
N ASN A 245 21.53 0.27 8.13
CA ASN A 245 21.68 1.41 9.01
C ASN A 245 20.29 1.83 9.52
N ALA A 246 19.61 0.97 10.28
CA ALA A 246 18.23 1.23 10.70
C ALA A 246 18.11 2.32 11.77
N PRO A 247 17.58 3.52 11.43
CA PRO A 247 17.38 4.58 12.43
C PRO A 247 16.32 4.18 13.48
N CYS A 248 15.41 3.28 13.12
CA CYS A 248 14.35 2.83 14.02
C CYS A 248 14.83 1.91 15.15
N GLU A 249 16.03 1.33 15.07
CA GLU A 249 16.59 0.46 16.12
C GLU A 249 17.23 1.25 17.25
N ASN A 250 18.12 2.19 16.90
CA ASN A 250 18.90 2.99 17.85
C ASN A 250 18.03 3.82 18.81
N VAL A 251 16.77 4.05 18.47
CA VAL A 251 15.82 4.82 19.28
C VAL A 251 14.92 3.96 20.17
N CYS A 252 15.05 2.63 20.14
CA CYS A 252 14.27 1.75 20.98
C CYS A 252 14.92 1.60 22.37
N PRO A 253 14.32 2.15 23.45
CA PRO A 253 14.96 2.15 24.78
C PRO A 253 15.03 0.76 25.43
N VAL A 254 14.28 -0.21 24.91
CA VAL A 254 14.17 -1.57 25.46
C VAL A 254 14.72 -2.64 24.53
N ASN A 255 15.33 -2.23 23.41
CA ASN A 255 15.87 -3.12 22.38
C ASN A 255 14.85 -4.14 21.86
N ALA A 256 13.61 -3.69 21.61
CA ALA A 256 12.56 -4.52 20.99
C ALA A 256 12.77 -4.70 19.48
N THR A 257 13.74 -4.01 18.90
CA THR A 257 14.09 -4.06 17.49
C THR A 257 15.59 -4.16 17.35
N ASN A 258 16.07 -5.17 16.65
CA ASN A 258 17.47 -5.50 16.46
C ASN A 258 17.66 -6.15 15.09
N HIS A 259 18.88 -6.13 14.57
CA HIS A 259 19.23 -6.93 13.40
C HIS A 259 19.47 -8.39 13.77
N SER A 260 19.07 -9.29 12.86
CA SER A 260 19.52 -10.68 12.83
C SER A 260 20.86 -10.80 12.08
N SER A 261 21.51 -11.95 12.23
CA SER A 261 22.77 -12.26 11.54
C SER A 261 22.66 -12.36 10.01
N ASP A 262 21.44 -12.45 9.47
CA ASP A 262 21.12 -12.52 8.03
C ASP A 262 20.49 -11.21 7.50
N GLY A 263 20.61 -10.11 8.25
CA GLY A 263 20.25 -8.76 7.80
C GLY A 263 18.79 -8.38 7.94
N LEU A 264 17.97 -9.17 8.64
CA LEU A 264 16.59 -8.79 8.94
C LEU A 264 16.56 -7.83 10.12
N ASN A 265 15.94 -6.68 9.93
CA ASN A 265 15.41 -5.92 11.05
C ASN A 265 14.31 -6.73 11.76
N GLN A 266 14.53 -7.20 12.98
CA GLN A 266 13.59 -7.98 13.77
C GLN A 266 12.70 -7.06 14.62
N MET A 267 11.48 -7.48 14.90
CA MET A 267 10.56 -6.79 15.81
C MET A 267 10.06 -7.80 16.85
N ALA A 268 10.63 -7.76 18.05
CA ALA A 268 10.17 -8.56 19.18
C ALA A 268 8.94 -7.89 19.80
N TYR A 269 7.75 -8.34 19.39
CA TYR A 269 6.47 -7.76 19.80
C TYR A 269 6.29 -7.71 21.32
N ASN A 270 6.65 -8.78 22.03
CA ASN A 270 6.55 -8.91 23.49
C ASN A 270 7.49 -7.98 24.28
N ARG A 271 8.57 -7.50 23.66
CA ARG A 271 9.53 -6.58 24.29
C ARG A 271 9.12 -5.12 24.11
N CYS A 272 8.22 -4.83 23.19
CA CYS A 272 7.78 -3.47 22.89
C CYS A 272 6.97 -2.88 24.04
N VAL A 273 7.43 -1.76 24.61
CA VAL A 273 6.72 -1.01 25.66
C VAL A 273 5.92 0.18 25.12
N GLY A 274 5.79 0.29 23.80
CA GLY A 274 4.87 1.25 23.16
C GLY A 274 5.28 2.72 23.14
N THR A 275 6.59 3.03 23.20
CA THR A 275 7.09 4.42 23.14
C THR A 275 6.88 5.10 21.79
N ARG A 276 6.68 4.32 20.71
CA ARG A 276 6.45 4.79 19.31
C ARG A 276 7.60 5.57 18.67
N TYR A 277 8.73 5.79 19.35
CA TYR A 277 9.85 6.55 18.79
C TYR A 277 10.41 5.91 17.50
N CYS A 278 10.40 4.58 17.42
CA CYS A 278 10.80 3.87 16.20
C CYS A 278 9.95 4.22 14.95
N ALA A 279 8.68 4.64 15.10
CA ALA A 279 7.90 5.18 13.97
C ALA A 279 8.41 6.54 13.54
N ASN A 280 8.66 7.44 14.50
CA ASN A 280 9.08 8.81 14.21
C ASN A 280 10.42 8.81 13.46
N ASN A 281 11.37 7.98 13.91
CA ASN A 281 12.71 7.91 13.31
C ASN A 281 12.76 7.08 12.01
N CYS A 282 11.73 6.27 11.72
CA CYS A 282 11.65 5.56 10.45
C CYS A 282 11.31 6.56 9.32
N PRO A 283 12.19 6.76 8.32
CA PRO A 283 11.95 7.75 7.28
C PRO A 283 10.76 7.37 6.37
N TYR A 284 10.50 6.08 6.20
CA TYR A 284 9.42 5.56 5.35
C TYR A 284 8.06 5.52 6.06
N LYS A 285 8.02 5.74 7.38
CA LYS A 285 6.81 5.63 8.21
C LYS A 285 6.06 4.32 7.93
N VAL A 286 6.76 3.19 8.00
CA VAL A 286 6.24 1.82 7.72
C VAL A 286 6.13 0.95 8.98
N ARG A 287 6.32 1.57 10.16
CA ARG A 287 5.99 0.95 11.43
C ARG A 287 4.56 1.35 11.80
N ARG A 288 3.76 0.39 12.22
CA ARG A 288 2.35 0.58 12.58
C ARG A 288 2.13 0.26 14.05
N PHE A 289 1.31 1.06 14.74
CA PHE A 289 1.14 0.95 16.18
C PHE A 289 -0.26 0.47 16.52
N ASN A 290 -0.34 -0.55 17.38
CA ASN A 290 -1.62 -0.96 17.96
C ASN A 290 -2.07 0.07 19.02
N PHE A 291 -2.80 1.10 18.59
CA PHE A 291 -3.33 2.14 19.50
C PHE A 291 -4.33 1.59 20.50
N TYR A 292 -5.16 0.66 20.05
CA TYR A 292 -6.14 -0.06 20.85
C TYR A 292 -5.90 -1.55 20.70
N ASN A 293 -6.65 -2.35 21.45
CA ASN A 293 -6.80 -3.74 21.09
C ASN A 293 -7.85 -3.79 19.96
N PHE A 294 -7.37 -3.69 18.71
CA PHE A 294 -8.23 -3.60 17.54
C PHE A 294 -9.08 -4.86 17.32
N ARG A 295 -8.74 -5.98 17.94
CA ARG A 295 -9.50 -7.24 17.84
C ARG A 295 -10.73 -7.24 18.77
N ASP A 296 -10.55 -6.94 20.06
CA ASP A 296 -11.64 -6.82 21.04
C ASP A 296 -12.74 -5.82 20.64
N HIS A 297 -12.36 -4.72 19.99
CA HIS A 297 -13.27 -3.57 19.77
C HIS A 297 -13.85 -3.49 18.36
N PHE A 298 -13.43 -4.35 17.44
CA PHE A 298 -13.92 -4.31 16.07
C PHE A 298 -15.20 -5.14 15.92
N ALA A 299 -16.28 -4.51 15.48
CA ALA A 299 -17.55 -5.14 15.11
C ALA A 299 -18.05 -6.18 16.15
N ASN A 300 -18.16 -5.79 17.42
CA ASN A 300 -18.51 -6.67 18.55
C ASN A 300 -17.58 -7.88 18.73
N ALA A 301 -16.27 -7.65 18.65
CA ALA A 301 -15.23 -8.67 18.73
C ALA A 301 -15.36 -9.74 17.62
N TYR A 302 -15.73 -9.32 16.40
CA TYR A 302 -15.90 -10.20 15.25
C TYR A 302 -14.68 -11.11 15.01
N TYR A 303 -13.46 -10.62 15.27
CA TYR A 303 -12.20 -11.36 15.10
C TYR A 303 -11.79 -12.21 16.30
N GLU A 304 -12.57 -12.23 17.36
CA GLU A 304 -12.33 -13.02 18.57
C GLU A 304 -13.37 -14.12 18.79
N ASN A 305 -14.32 -14.29 17.86
CA ASN A 305 -15.19 -15.45 17.90
C ASN A 305 -14.38 -16.73 17.57
N ASP A 306 -14.86 -17.88 18.08
CA ASP A 306 -14.15 -19.16 17.96
C ASP A 306 -13.83 -19.55 16.51
N LEU A 307 -14.61 -19.08 15.54
CA LEU A 307 -14.44 -19.40 14.12
C LEU A 307 -13.36 -18.54 13.45
N THR A 308 -13.35 -17.23 13.70
CA THR A 308 -12.38 -16.30 13.10
C THR A 308 -11.00 -16.44 13.73
N ALA A 309 -10.91 -16.93 14.96
CA ALA A 309 -9.64 -17.30 15.57
C ALA A 309 -8.86 -18.35 14.73
N LEU A 310 -9.57 -19.26 14.05
CA LEU A 310 -8.98 -20.29 13.17
C LEU A 310 -8.33 -19.73 11.90
N VAL A 311 -8.65 -18.48 11.56
CA VAL A 311 -8.09 -17.80 10.39
C VAL A 311 -6.68 -17.27 10.67
N ASN A 312 -6.32 -17.06 11.94
CA ASN A 312 -4.99 -16.58 12.29
C ASN A 312 -3.94 -17.65 11.98
N ASN A 313 -2.84 -17.22 11.36
CA ASN A 313 -1.65 -18.03 11.18
C ASN A 313 -1.05 -18.40 12.55
N PRO A 314 -0.92 -19.69 12.89
CA PRO A 314 -0.39 -20.11 14.19
C PRO A 314 1.09 -19.73 14.39
N GLU A 315 1.84 -19.56 13.30
CA GLU A 315 3.27 -19.24 13.34
C GLU A 315 3.56 -17.74 13.54
N VAL A 316 2.52 -16.90 13.55
CA VAL A 316 2.65 -15.45 13.73
C VAL A 316 1.94 -15.02 15.00
N THR A 317 2.68 -14.36 15.90
CA THR A 317 2.11 -13.78 17.12
C THR A 317 0.90 -12.91 16.80
N VAL A 318 -0.22 -13.10 17.49
CA VAL A 318 -1.33 -12.14 17.50
C VAL A 318 -0.97 -11.04 18.50
N ARG A 319 -0.88 -9.78 18.04
CA ARG A 319 -0.41 -8.67 18.87
C ARG A 319 -1.56 -8.07 19.67
N SER A 320 -1.23 -7.60 20.87
CA SER A 320 -2.13 -6.81 21.71
C SER A 320 -1.89 -5.31 21.51
N ARG A 321 -2.65 -4.49 22.24
CA ARG A 321 -2.48 -3.04 22.29
C ARG A 321 -1.07 -2.65 22.74
N GLY A 322 -0.63 -1.46 22.34
CA GLY A 322 0.62 -0.87 22.83
C GLY A 322 1.88 -1.40 22.14
N VAL A 323 1.75 -2.21 21.10
CA VAL A 323 2.88 -2.85 20.41
C VAL A 323 3.04 -2.29 19.00
N MET A 324 4.29 -2.08 18.60
CA MET A 324 4.66 -1.71 17.24
C MET A 324 4.79 -2.93 16.35
N GLU A 325 4.39 -2.77 15.10
CA GLU A 325 4.46 -3.77 14.05
C GLU A 325 5.14 -3.18 12.81
N LYS A 326 5.56 -4.07 11.92
CA LYS A 326 6.11 -3.74 10.60
C LYS A 326 6.17 -4.99 9.75
N CYS A 327 6.37 -4.84 8.45
CA CYS A 327 6.80 -5.94 7.61
C CYS A 327 8.08 -6.59 8.17
N THR A 328 8.08 -7.91 8.28
CA THR A 328 9.18 -8.74 8.80
C THR A 328 9.85 -9.57 7.71
N PHE A 329 9.57 -9.27 6.42
CA PHE A 329 9.84 -10.17 5.30
C PHE A 329 9.26 -11.58 5.49
N CYS A 330 8.09 -11.66 6.14
CA CYS A 330 7.41 -12.93 6.47
C CYS A 330 8.36 -13.90 7.20
N VAL A 331 8.95 -13.42 8.31
CA VAL A 331 9.96 -14.16 9.09
C VAL A 331 9.53 -15.58 9.43
N GLN A 332 8.25 -15.85 9.65
CA GLN A 332 7.71 -17.18 9.87
C GLN A 332 8.04 -18.14 8.71
N ARG A 333 7.91 -17.70 7.46
CA ARG A 333 8.26 -18.51 6.28
C ARG A 333 9.77 -18.71 6.13
N ILE A 334 10.55 -17.72 6.57
CA ILE A 334 12.02 -17.83 6.65
C ILE A 334 12.41 -18.88 7.70
N MET A 335 11.72 -18.92 8.84
CA MET A 335 11.98 -19.88 9.91
C MET A 335 11.54 -21.29 9.51
N ASP A 336 10.42 -21.45 8.82
CA ASP A 336 9.96 -22.75 8.29
C ASP A 336 11.00 -23.37 7.34
N GLU A 337 11.50 -22.58 6.39
CA GLU A 337 12.55 -23.06 5.46
C GLU A 337 13.88 -23.32 6.19
N ARG A 338 14.20 -22.53 7.22
CA ARG A 338 15.37 -22.78 8.06
C ARG A 338 15.25 -24.10 8.80
N GLU A 339 14.08 -24.41 9.35
CA GLU A 339 13.83 -25.67 10.03
C GLU A 339 13.95 -26.85 9.06
N ASN A 340 13.34 -26.75 7.87
CA ASN A 340 13.41 -27.78 6.84
C ASN A 340 14.85 -28.02 6.38
N ALA A 341 15.62 -26.95 6.14
CA ALA A 341 17.02 -27.04 5.74
C ALA A 341 17.88 -27.75 6.80
N ILE A 342 17.68 -27.41 8.09
CA ILE A 342 18.36 -28.08 9.21
C ILE A 342 17.99 -29.57 9.26
N ARG A 343 16.71 -29.90 9.09
CA ARG A 343 16.20 -31.29 9.11
C ARG A 343 16.79 -32.14 7.98
N GLU A 344 16.96 -31.54 6.81
CA GLU A 344 17.50 -32.19 5.61
C GLU A 344 19.05 -32.16 5.57
N GLY A 345 19.70 -31.46 6.50
CA GLY A 345 21.16 -31.32 6.54
C GLY A 345 21.72 -30.50 5.37
N ARG A 346 20.94 -29.56 4.83
CA ARG A 346 21.34 -28.67 3.72
C ARG A 346 21.41 -27.21 4.18
N GLU A 347 22.11 -26.39 3.39
CA GLU A 347 22.06 -24.94 3.56
C GLU A 347 20.76 -24.35 3.00
N ILE A 348 20.39 -23.18 3.50
CA ILE A 348 19.22 -22.43 3.02
C ILE A 348 19.58 -21.77 1.69
N ILE A 349 18.85 -22.15 0.64
CA ILE A 349 18.86 -21.45 -0.63
C ILE A 349 17.76 -20.38 -0.52
N GLY A 350 18.15 -19.11 -0.44
CA GLY A 350 17.20 -18.03 -0.14
C GLY A 350 15.98 -17.99 -1.07
N ASP A 351 16.14 -18.39 -2.33
CA ASP A 351 15.09 -18.36 -3.35
C ASP A 351 13.94 -19.34 -3.09
N ASN A 352 14.13 -20.33 -2.22
CA ASN A 352 13.07 -21.25 -1.76
C ASN A 352 12.03 -20.55 -0.89
N VAL A 353 12.39 -19.43 -0.24
CA VAL A 353 11.46 -18.67 0.59
C VAL A 353 10.67 -17.70 -0.28
N LYS A 354 9.35 -17.89 -0.33
CA LYS A 354 8.42 -16.97 -1.00
C LYS A 354 7.55 -16.25 0.03
N THR A 355 7.69 -14.92 0.08
CA THR A 355 6.88 -14.08 0.98
C THR A 355 5.41 -14.02 0.53
N ALA A 356 4.49 -13.74 1.44
CA ALA A 356 3.06 -13.65 1.09
C ALA A 356 2.75 -12.56 0.05
N CYS A 357 3.47 -11.43 0.11
CA CYS A 357 3.30 -10.37 -0.89
C CYS A 357 3.86 -10.76 -2.27
N GLN A 358 4.93 -11.57 -2.32
CA GLN A 358 5.45 -12.13 -3.56
C GLN A 358 4.49 -13.15 -4.18
N VAL A 359 4.02 -14.13 -3.40
CA VAL A 359 3.12 -15.19 -3.90
C VAL A 359 1.78 -14.64 -4.39
N ALA A 360 1.26 -13.60 -3.72
CA ALA A 360 -0.02 -13.02 -4.09
C ALA A 360 0.05 -12.03 -5.26
N CYS A 361 1.25 -11.62 -5.71
CA CYS A 361 1.39 -10.64 -6.76
C CYS A 361 1.11 -11.29 -8.13
N PRO A 362 0.03 -10.90 -8.84
CA PRO A 362 -0.34 -11.58 -10.09
C PRO A 362 0.62 -11.28 -11.25
N THR A 363 1.47 -10.26 -11.10
CA THR A 363 2.42 -9.82 -12.13
C THR A 363 3.87 -10.17 -11.81
N ASP A 364 4.13 -10.91 -10.73
CA ASP A 364 5.48 -11.23 -10.25
C ASP A 364 6.37 -9.99 -10.12
N ALA A 365 5.79 -8.88 -9.62
CA ALA A 365 6.51 -7.64 -9.42
C ALA A 365 7.46 -7.70 -8.21
N ILE A 366 7.18 -8.54 -7.22
CA ILE A 366 7.95 -8.62 -5.97
C ILE A 366 8.80 -9.89 -6.00
N VAL A 367 10.11 -9.75 -5.81
CA VAL A 367 11.06 -10.87 -5.76
C VAL A 367 11.84 -10.81 -4.46
N PHE A 368 11.77 -11.87 -3.66
CA PHE A 368 12.49 -11.99 -2.40
C PHE A 368 13.47 -13.17 -2.46
N GLY A 369 14.62 -13.04 -1.81
CA GLY A 369 15.64 -14.09 -1.78
C GLY A 369 16.96 -13.66 -1.14
N ASN A 370 18.01 -14.43 -1.41
CA ASN A 370 19.37 -14.15 -0.93
C ASN A 370 20.09 -13.16 -1.85
N ILE A 371 20.37 -11.95 -1.37
CA ILE A 371 21.06 -10.93 -2.17
C ILE A 371 22.57 -11.15 -2.30
N ASN A 372 23.17 -11.99 -1.44
CA ASN A 372 24.59 -12.34 -1.53
C ASN A 372 24.84 -13.46 -2.56
N ASP A 373 23.82 -14.22 -2.94
CA ASP A 373 23.94 -15.19 -4.03
C ASP A 373 23.79 -14.48 -5.37
N SER A 374 24.87 -14.39 -6.14
CA SER A 374 24.88 -13.72 -7.45
C SER A 374 24.01 -14.40 -8.51
N LYS A 375 23.60 -15.65 -8.29
CA LYS A 375 22.71 -16.39 -9.19
C LYS A 375 21.23 -16.19 -8.85
N SER A 376 20.92 -15.67 -7.67
CA SER A 376 19.54 -15.48 -7.22
C SER A 376 18.79 -14.49 -8.11
N ASP A 377 17.48 -14.67 -8.19
CA ASP A 377 16.66 -13.75 -8.97
C ASP A 377 16.69 -12.33 -8.39
N VAL A 378 16.68 -12.20 -7.06
CA VAL A 378 16.75 -10.89 -6.40
C VAL A 378 18.08 -10.18 -6.68
N ALA A 379 19.21 -10.89 -6.77
CA ALA A 379 20.50 -10.29 -7.10
C ALA A 379 20.54 -9.73 -8.52
N LYS A 380 19.88 -10.39 -9.49
CA LYS A 380 19.75 -9.88 -10.86
C LYS A 380 19.00 -8.56 -10.89
N TYR A 381 17.87 -8.48 -10.17
CA TYR A 381 17.09 -7.25 -10.06
C TYR A 381 17.83 -6.13 -9.31
N ARG A 382 18.53 -6.50 -8.23
CA ARG A 382 19.30 -5.54 -7.42
C ARG A 382 20.44 -4.89 -8.21
N ASN A 383 21.10 -5.66 -9.08
CA ASN A 383 22.22 -5.19 -9.90
C ASN A 383 21.79 -4.66 -11.28
N HIS A 384 20.48 -4.58 -11.54
CA HIS A 384 19.96 -4.02 -12.78
C HIS A 384 20.24 -2.52 -12.87
N GLU A 385 20.44 -1.98 -14.08
CA GLU A 385 20.75 -0.57 -14.31
C GLU A 385 19.61 0.39 -13.91
N LEU A 386 18.41 -0.16 -13.78
CA LEU A 386 17.20 0.54 -13.32
C LEU A 386 16.97 0.39 -11.80
N GLY A 387 17.83 -0.38 -11.12
CA GLY A 387 17.75 -0.61 -9.69
C GLY A 387 18.13 0.65 -8.93
N TYR A 388 17.27 1.08 -8.01
CA TYR A 388 17.53 2.19 -7.12
C TYR A 388 16.97 1.93 -5.73
N HIS A 389 17.50 2.66 -4.74
CA HIS A 389 17.00 2.64 -3.38
C HIS A 389 16.30 3.96 -3.03
N VAL A 390 15.26 3.86 -2.21
CA VAL A 390 14.47 5.04 -1.81
C VAL A 390 15.18 5.77 -0.68
N LEU A 391 15.36 7.08 -0.82
CA LEU A 391 16.04 7.96 0.14
C LEU A 391 17.51 7.58 0.42
N GLU A 392 18.26 7.26 -0.63
CA GLU A 392 19.71 6.94 -0.55
C GLU A 392 20.53 8.01 0.17
N SER A 393 20.14 9.29 0.06
CA SER A 393 20.81 10.42 0.71
C SER A 393 20.87 10.31 2.24
N LEU A 394 19.98 9.53 2.87
CA LEU A 394 19.97 9.33 4.31
C LEU A 394 20.95 8.26 4.79
N ASN A 395 21.61 7.54 3.88
CA ASN A 395 22.51 6.43 4.19
C ASN A 395 21.91 5.37 5.13
N VAL A 396 20.62 5.08 4.97
CA VAL A 396 19.93 4.03 5.74
C VAL A 396 20.17 2.62 5.17
N ARG A 397 20.82 2.51 4.00
CA ARG A 397 21.17 1.23 3.34
C ARG A 397 20.01 0.24 3.29
N PRO A 398 18.92 0.55 2.58
CA PRO A 398 17.76 -0.33 2.51
C PRO A 398 18.08 -1.64 1.79
N ASN A 399 17.45 -2.72 2.23
CA ASN A 399 17.54 -4.05 1.62
C ASN A 399 16.41 -4.35 0.63
N VAL A 400 15.56 -3.36 0.36
CA VAL A 400 14.61 -3.37 -0.75
C VAL A 400 15.17 -2.50 -1.88
N THR A 401 15.24 -3.07 -3.08
CA THR A 401 15.57 -2.36 -4.33
C THR A 401 14.31 -2.19 -5.16
N TYR A 402 14.13 -1.03 -5.75
CA TYR A 402 13.06 -0.79 -6.72
C TYR A 402 13.65 -0.73 -8.12
N LEU A 403 12.97 -1.30 -9.10
CA LEU A 403 13.26 -1.00 -10.51
C LEU A 403 12.43 0.20 -10.94
N ALA A 404 13.07 1.17 -11.58
CA ALA A 404 12.38 2.34 -12.13
C ALA A 404 11.32 1.95 -13.17
N LYS A 405 10.25 2.75 -13.22
CA LYS A 405 9.17 2.55 -14.19
C LYS A 405 9.56 3.17 -15.54
N LEU A 406 9.59 2.36 -16.59
CA LEU A 406 9.72 2.77 -17.98
C LEU A 406 8.34 2.88 -18.62
N ARG A 407 8.04 4.05 -19.16
CA ARG A 407 6.83 4.28 -19.94
C ARG A 407 7.16 4.16 -21.42
N ASN A 408 6.40 3.33 -22.13
CA ASN A 408 6.42 3.31 -23.58
C ASN A 408 5.41 4.36 -24.08
N THR A 409 5.90 5.55 -24.43
CA THR A 409 5.07 6.71 -24.81
C THR A 409 4.89 6.88 -26.31
N HIS A 410 5.47 6.00 -27.14
CA HIS A 410 5.18 5.99 -28.57
C HIS A 410 3.77 5.44 -28.79
N SER A 411 2.92 6.20 -29.47
CA SER A 411 1.66 5.68 -30.01
C SER A 411 1.98 4.64 -31.09
N GLU A 412 1.32 3.49 -31.06
CA GLU A 412 1.40 2.49 -32.14
C GLU A 412 0.67 2.96 -33.42
N GLU A 413 0.02 4.14 -33.41
CA GLU A 413 -0.79 4.68 -34.52
C GLU A 413 -0.02 5.61 -35.49
N VAL A 414 1.26 5.37 -35.76
CA VAL A 414 2.02 6.11 -36.80
C VAL A 414 2.10 5.34 -38.11
#